data_AF-A0A1Q7P295-F1
#
_entry.id   AF-A0A1Q7P295-F1
#
_cell.length_a   1.000
_cell.length_b   1.000
_cell.length_c   1.000
_cell.angle_alpha   90.00
_cell.angle_beta   90.00
_cell.angle_gamma   90.00
#
_symmetry.space_group_name_H-M   'P 1'
#
loop_
_entity.id
_entity.type
_entity.pdbx_description
1 polymer ?
#
loop_
_entity_poly.entity_id
_entity_poly.type
_entity_poly.pdbx_seq_one_letter_code
_entity_poly.pdbx_strand_id
1 'polypeptide(L)'
;MRGVGFGLAVCLVLGLVAPARAEASTADLIRQLDGLVASFPGGAGVWVSDPNVPTPLFMHDPDEQVIAASLYKLGVLAEAERRVDAGQLHYNDQVVIQPEDVTADGSFEEAGTQLTLDEALEAMITISDNGAALALWHILGGANVDVTLQNAGIADFHVALDESEDHWATPRAVGMFFTLLARRQLISPAASDRMLARLERQQINNRLPAQLPAGVVVAHKTGNLVGATHDAGIIYTKSGPRVVVAMTWDALDEDADNFISSVGASVYSAILEPSANARYQVAKNSIAADVGTQSRVIVPITNVGTRAWTASGPGSVGLIWELRNSQGQLLTSSAQPQALPALLPNQTQNVSIDVAVPKQPGTYTVTIGLTDASGSALAPSGAATAKFMVRAHQPYVVTAQIGMPRQLHRSEASLLVVNYAAIAGATDRPLSIGWRVIDPRTNRTVEQGSSPVGALKAGANGTFFVSFLAPNVLGIYRLTYELSDGSAVLSEPVSTTVEIQGPRTYPDDEGDRPIPTSQSHTTPTPSPRFEFPTITIPKPSLPITLPLRGKSPSPSPAP
;
A
#
# COMPACT_ATOMS: atom_id res chain seq x y z
N MET A 1 -23.10 58.33 -20.54
CA MET A 1 -23.18 57.23 -19.56
C MET A 1 -23.45 55.92 -20.28
N ARG A 2 -22.52 54.97 -20.18
CA ARG A 2 -22.65 53.49 -20.28
C ARG A 2 -21.27 52.94 -20.68
N GLY A 3 -20.46 52.64 -19.67
CA GLY A 3 -19.19 51.93 -19.84
C GLY A 3 -19.46 50.45 -20.06
N VAL A 4 -18.93 49.89 -21.13
CA VAL A 4 -18.93 48.46 -21.41
C VAL A 4 -17.67 47.88 -20.78
N GLY A 5 -17.84 47.15 -19.68
CA GLY A 5 -16.76 46.43 -19.01
C GLY A 5 -16.43 45.14 -19.76
N PHE A 6 -15.21 45.02 -20.26
CA PHE A 6 -14.65 43.75 -20.73
C PHE A 6 -14.34 42.87 -19.51
N GLY A 7 -15.16 41.84 -19.28
CA GLY A 7 -14.86 40.77 -18.32
C GLY A 7 -13.88 39.78 -18.94
N LEU A 8 -12.63 39.80 -18.48
CA LEU A 8 -11.62 38.80 -18.82
C LEU A 8 -11.94 37.50 -18.06
N ALA A 9 -12.61 36.54 -18.72
CA ALA A 9 -12.80 35.20 -18.17
C ALA A 9 -11.47 34.45 -18.24
N VAL A 10 -10.78 34.35 -17.10
CA VAL A 10 -9.64 33.44 -16.93
C VAL A 10 -10.21 32.03 -16.84
N CYS A 11 -10.20 31.30 -17.95
CA CYS A 11 -10.45 29.86 -17.96
C CYS A 11 -9.30 29.17 -17.22
N LEU A 12 -9.56 28.76 -15.98
CA LEU A 12 -8.71 27.86 -15.23
C LEU A 12 -8.83 26.47 -15.89
N VAL A 13 -7.90 26.11 -16.76
CA VAL A 13 -7.77 24.74 -17.28
C VAL A 13 -7.28 23.86 -16.13
N LEU A 14 -8.22 23.30 -15.36
CA LEU A 14 -7.96 22.13 -14.52
C LEU A 14 -7.66 20.98 -15.47
N GLY A 15 -6.38 20.65 -15.60
CA GLY A 15 -5.94 19.40 -16.24
C GLY A 15 -6.48 18.21 -15.45
N LEU A 16 -7.67 17.75 -15.83
CA LEU A 16 -8.21 16.44 -15.48
C LEU A 16 -7.37 15.40 -16.22
N VAL A 17 -6.32 14.90 -15.57
CA VAL A 17 -5.72 13.63 -15.98
C VAL A 17 -6.69 12.54 -15.54
N ALA A 18 -7.47 12.03 -16.49
CA ALA A 18 -8.43 10.96 -16.29
C ALA A 18 -7.73 9.61 -15.96
N PRO A 19 -8.41 8.67 -15.27
CA PRO A 19 -7.86 7.37 -14.85
C PRO A 19 -7.77 6.32 -15.99
N ALA A 20 -7.76 6.75 -17.26
CA ALA A 20 -8.04 5.96 -18.46
C ALA A 20 -7.05 4.83 -18.83
N ARG A 21 -6.10 4.46 -17.97
CA ARG A 21 -5.03 3.51 -18.33
C ARG A 21 -5.37 2.04 -18.10
N ALA A 22 -6.38 1.73 -17.27
CA ALA A 22 -6.65 0.36 -16.82
C ALA A 22 -8.00 -0.21 -17.33
N GLU A 23 -9.06 0.61 -17.47
CA GLU A 23 -10.25 0.20 -18.25
C GLU A 23 -9.88 -0.09 -19.71
N ALA A 24 -8.97 0.73 -20.27
CA ALA A 24 -8.45 0.55 -21.61
C ALA A 24 -7.74 -0.80 -21.77
N SER A 25 -6.98 -1.27 -20.78
CA SER A 25 -6.21 -2.52 -20.89
C SER A 25 -7.06 -3.78 -20.76
N THR A 26 -8.16 -3.77 -20.00
CA THR A 26 -9.08 -4.92 -19.92
C THR A 26 -9.89 -5.04 -21.21
N ALA A 27 -10.39 -3.92 -21.74
CA ALA A 27 -11.06 -3.90 -23.03
C ALA A 27 -10.12 -4.29 -24.19
N ASP A 28 -8.85 -3.88 -24.11
CA ASP A 28 -7.81 -4.30 -25.07
C ASP A 28 -7.55 -5.80 -25.01
N LEU A 29 -7.44 -6.39 -23.81
CA LEU A 29 -7.32 -7.84 -23.64
C LEU A 29 -8.51 -8.58 -24.27
N ILE A 30 -9.75 -8.16 -23.96
CA ILE A 30 -10.96 -8.78 -24.51
C ILE A 30 -10.92 -8.75 -26.04
N ARG A 31 -10.61 -7.59 -26.65
CA ARG A 31 -10.51 -7.47 -28.11
C ARG A 31 -9.43 -8.36 -28.71
N GLN A 32 -8.29 -8.53 -28.03
CA GLN A 32 -7.22 -9.43 -28.47
C GLN A 32 -7.68 -10.89 -28.43
N LEU A 33 -8.31 -11.31 -27.34
CA LEU A 33 -8.82 -12.68 -27.18
C LEU A 33 -9.95 -12.99 -28.17
N ASP A 34 -10.89 -12.06 -28.38
CA ASP A 34 -11.92 -12.15 -29.42
C ASP A 34 -11.29 -12.35 -30.81
N GLY A 35 -10.23 -11.60 -31.12
CA GLY A 35 -9.51 -11.71 -32.39
C GLY A 35 -8.83 -13.07 -32.56
N LEU A 36 -8.19 -13.59 -31.50
CA LEU A 36 -7.56 -14.92 -31.52
C LEU A 36 -8.60 -16.01 -31.77
N VAL A 37 -9.70 -15.98 -31.00
CA VAL A 37 -10.82 -16.91 -31.12
C VAL A 37 -11.40 -16.89 -32.54
N ALA A 38 -11.71 -15.70 -33.07
CA ALA A 38 -12.31 -15.57 -34.40
C ALA A 38 -11.38 -16.03 -35.54
N SER A 39 -10.07 -16.04 -35.31
CA SER A 39 -9.07 -16.49 -36.28
C SER A 39 -8.71 -17.98 -36.16
N PHE A 40 -9.16 -18.64 -35.08
CA PHE A 40 -8.84 -20.04 -34.83
C PHE A 40 -9.61 -20.95 -35.79
N PRO A 41 -8.96 -21.90 -36.49
CA PRO A 41 -9.61 -22.69 -37.53
C PRO A 41 -10.57 -23.77 -37.01
N GLY A 42 -10.49 -24.12 -35.72
CA GLY A 42 -11.38 -25.08 -35.06
C GLY A 42 -12.32 -24.42 -34.05
N GLY A 43 -12.91 -25.22 -33.17
CA GLY A 43 -13.66 -24.70 -32.02
C GLY A 43 -12.77 -24.46 -30.82
N ALA A 44 -13.08 -23.43 -30.03
CA ALA A 44 -12.30 -23.06 -28.85
C ALA A 44 -13.21 -22.68 -27.69
N GLY A 45 -12.91 -23.21 -26.52
CA GLY A 45 -13.48 -22.82 -25.24
C GLY A 45 -12.43 -22.11 -24.42
N VAL A 46 -12.67 -20.86 -24.04
CA VAL A 46 -11.70 -20.03 -23.33
C VAL A 46 -12.33 -19.45 -22.06
N TRP A 47 -11.60 -19.59 -20.96
CA TRP A 47 -11.95 -18.97 -19.68
C TRP A 47 -10.74 -18.22 -19.12
N VAL A 48 -10.91 -16.93 -18.84
CA VAL A 48 -9.90 -16.12 -18.16
C VAL A 48 -10.52 -15.45 -16.95
N SER A 49 -9.95 -15.66 -15.76
CA SER A 49 -10.40 -14.99 -14.54
C SER A 49 -9.24 -14.53 -13.66
N ASP A 50 -9.50 -13.46 -12.91
CA ASP A 50 -8.73 -13.17 -11.70
C ASP A 50 -9.40 -13.96 -10.56
N PRO A 51 -8.66 -14.85 -9.86
CA PRO A 51 -9.27 -15.68 -8.82
C PRO A 51 -9.82 -14.84 -7.67
N ASN A 52 -9.45 -13.57 -7.47
CA ASN A 52 -10.02 -12.73 -6.41
C ASN A 52 -11.25 -11.92 -6.86
N VAL A 53 -11.69 -12.09 -8.11
CA VAL A 53 -12.81 -11.35 -8.70
C VAL A 53 -13.95 -12.33 -8.99
N PRO A 54 -15.21 -11.98 -8.67
CA PRO A 54 -16.35 -12.88 -8.88
C PRO A 54 -16.71 -13.06 -10.36
N THR A 55 -16.47 -12.03 -11.18
CA THR A 55 -16.75 -12.06 -12.63
C THR A 55 -15.49 -12.42 -13.41
N PRO A 56 -15.56 -13.40 -14.33
CA PRO A 56 -14.47 -13.68 -15.27
C PRO A 56 -14.12 -12.46 -16.11
N LEU A 57 -12.84 -12.36 -16.50
CA LEU A 57 -12.34 -11.31 -17.38
C LEU A 57 -12.73 -11.55 -18.84
N PHE A 58 -12.79 -12.82 -19.24
CA PHE A 58 -13.15 -13.25 -20.58
C PHE A 58 -13.76 -14.64 -20.55
N MET A 59 -14.77 -14.87 -21.38
CA MET A 59 -15.40 -16.18 -21.60
C MET A 59 -15.75 -16.32 -23.07
N HIS A 60 -15.38 -17.44 -23.68
CA HIS A 60 -15.86 -17.87 -24.98
C HIS A 60 -16.20 -19.37 -24.89
N ASP A 61 -17.41 -19.73 -25.33
CA ASP A 61 -18.01 -21.06 -25.20
C ASP A 61 -17.72 -21.76 -23.85
N PRO A 62 -17.97 -21.07 -22.71
CA PRO A 62 -17.51 -21.52 -21.40
C PRO A 62 -18.21 -22.79 -20.89
N ASP A 63 -19.37 -23.11 -21.47
CA ASP A 63 -20.24 -24.23 -21.09
C ASP A 63 -20.23 -25.36 -22.14
N GLU A 64 -19.41 -25.25 -23.18
CA GLU A 64 -19.26 -26.30 -24.18
C GLU A 64 -18.62 -27.53 -23.54
N GLN A 65 -19.21 -28.71 -23.75
CA GLN A 65 -18.65 -29.97 -23.28
C GLN A 65 -17.60 -30.44 -24.29
N VAL A 66 -16.36 -30.52 -23.83
CA VAL A 66 -15.22 -30.93 -24.67
C VAL A 66 -14.60 -32.16 -24.05
N ILE A 67 -14.16 -33.11 -24.89
CA ILE A 67 -13.34 -34.25 -24.44
C ILE A 67 -12.13 -33.69 -23.71
N ALA A 68 -11.98 -33.98 -22.43
CA ALA A 68 -11.01 -33.31 -21.56
C ALA A 68 -9.56 -33.67 -21.91
N ALA A 69 -9.34 -34.75 -22.67
CA ALA A 69 -8.05 -35.39 -22.84
C ALA A 69 -7.35 -35.51 -21.47
N SER A 70 -6.03 -35.37 -21.39
CA SER A 70 -5.30 -35.45 -20.11
C SER A 70 -5.63 -34.38 -19.06
N LEU A 71 -6.60 -33.47 -19.28
CA LEU A 71 -7.08 -32.59 -18.20
C LEU A 71 -7.84 -33.36 -17.12
N TYR A 72 -8.43 -34.54 -17.41
CA TYR A 72 -9.13 -35.37 -16.41
C TYR A 72 -8.23 -35.72 -15.20
N LYS A 73 -6.91 -35.76 -15.42
CA LYS A 73 -5.88 -36.01 -14.39
C LYS A 73 -5.91 -34.95 -13.28
N LEU A 74 -6.48 -33.77 -13.51
CA LEU A 74 -6.77 -32.77 -12.47
C LEU A 74 -7.78 -33.30 -11.44
N GLY A 75 -8.83 -33.99 -11.90
CA GLY A 75 -9.80 -34.64 -11.02
C GLY A 75 -9.15 -35.78 -10.22
N VAL A 76 -8.36 -36.63 -10.89
CA VAL A 76 -7.60 -37.73 -10.24
C VAL A 76 -6.68 -37.18 -9.16
N LEU A 77 -5.95 -36.09 -9.44
CA LEU A 77 -5.12 -35.39 -8.46
C LEU A 77 -5.95 -34.89 -7.26
N ALA A 78 -7.10 -34.26 -7.50
CA ALA A 78 -7.94 -33.73 -6.43
C ALA A 78 -8.48 -34.84 -5.51
N GLU A 79 -8.90 -35.98 -6.06
CA GLU A 79 -9.35 -37.11 -5.24
C GLU A 79 -8.22 -37.77 -4.46
N ALA A 80 -7.04 -37.95 -5.07
CA ALA A 80 -5.86 -38.44 -4.37
C ALA A 80 -5.51 -37.53 -3.17
N GLU A 81 -5.44 -36.22 -3.41
CA GLU A 81 -5.12 -35.24 -2.40
C GLU A 81 -6.20 -35.11 -1.32
N ARG A 82 -7.48 -35.29 -1.68
CA ARG A 82 -8.57 -35.40 -0.69
C ARG A 82 -8.40 -36.61 0.22
N ARG A 83 -8.02 -37.77 -0.31
CA ARG A 83 -7.74 -38.97 0.49
C ARG A 83 -6.51 -38.80 1.37
N VAL A 84 -5.45 -38.16 0.87
CA VAL A 84 -4.26 -37.83 1.66
C VAL A 84 -4.61 -36.87 2.79
N ASP A 85 -5.37 -35.81 2.51
CA ASP A 85 -5.80 -34.83 3.51
C ASP A 85 -6.68 -35.46 4.59
N ALA A 86 -7.48 -36.47 4.22
CA ALA A 86 -8.29 -37.27 5.15
C ALA A 86 -7.51 -38.40 5.86
N GLY A 87 -6.21 -38.58 5.58
CA GLY A 87 -5.39 -39.67 6.14
C GLY A 87 -5.76 -41.08 5.64
N GLN A 88 -6.46 -41.17 4.51
CA GLN A 88 -6.89 -42.41 3.86
C GLN A 88 -5.83 -42.98 2.91
N LEU A 89 -4.95 -42.12 2.39
CA LEU A 89 -3.77 -42.47 1.60
C LEU A 89 -2.54 -41.76 2.16
N HIS A 90 -1.37 -42.32 1.92
CA HIS A 90 -0.09 -41.74 2.28
C HIS A 90 0.81 -41.68 1.04
N TYR A 91 1.64 -40.64 0.97
CA TYR A 91 2.54 -40.44 -0.17
C TYR A 91 3.51 -41.58 -0.46
N ASN A 92 3.83 -42.41 0.55
CA ASN A 92 4.71 -43.58 0.40
C ASN A 92 3.95 -44.88 0.06
N ASP A 93 2.62 -44.83 -0.05
CA ASP A 93 1.83 -45.97 -0.48
C ASP A 93 2.26 -46.39 -1.90
N GLN A 94 2.28 -47.68 -2.18
CA GLN A 94 2.76 -48.22 -3.45
C GLN A 94 1.65 -48.23 -4.50
N VAL A 95 1.96 -47.71 -5.68
CA VAL A 95 1.18 -47.76 -6.91
C VAL A 95 1.94 -48.67 -7.87
N VAL A 96 1.34 -49.80 -8.22
CA VAL A 96 1.93 -50.76 -9.17
C VAL A 96 1.28 -50.54 -10.52
N ILE A 97 2.08 -50.24 -11.53
CA ILE A 97 1.61 -50.13 -12.92
C ILE A 97 1.26 -51.54 -13.42
N GLN A 98 -0.01 -51.80 -13.71
CA GLN A 98 -0.47 -53.06 -14.24
C GLN A 98 -0.36 -53.10 -15.78
N PRO A 99 -0.37 -54.29 -16.40
CA PRO A 99 -0.37 -54.40 -17.86
C PRO A 99 -1.49 -53.61 -18.55
N GLU A 100 -2.68 -53.53 -17.93
CA GLU A 100 -3.83 -52.76 -18.40
C GLU A 100 -3.65 -51.25 -18.30
N ASP A 101 -2.74 -50.76 -17.45
CA ASP A 101 -2.47 -49.33 -17.31
C ASP A 101 -1.57 -48.79 -18.44
N VAL A 102 -0.87 -49.67 -19.16
CA VAL A 102 0.11 -49.26 -20.17
C VAL A 102 -0.56 -49.00 -21.52
N THR A 103 -0.57 -47.73 -21.94
CA THR A 103 -1.05 -47.30 -23.25
C THR A 103 0.05 -47.32 -24.31
N ALA A 104 -0.34 -47.38 -25.59
CA ALA A 104 0.61 -47.36 -26.71
C ALA A 104 1.40 -46.04 -26.81
N ASP A 105 0.84 -44.94 -26.31
CA ASP A 105 1.42 -43.61 -26.30
C ASP A 105 1.32 -42.97 -24.91
N GLY A 106 2.31 -42.13 -24.56
CA GLY A 106 2.29 -41.33 -23.34
C GLY A 106 2.48 -42.10 -22.03
N SER A 107 2.77 -43.40 -22.06
CA SER A 107 3.23 -44.18 -20.91
C SER A 107 4.75 -44.31 -20.93
N PHE A 108 5.40 -43.89 -19.84
CA PHE A 108 6.86 -43.88 -19.67
C PHE A 108 7.33 -44.95 -18.67
N GLU A 109 6.40 -45.58 -17.96
CA GLU A 109 6.66 -46.68 -17.05
C GLU A 109 6.23 -48.02 -17.65
N GLU A 110 7.01 -49.06 -17.36
CA GLU A 110 6.71 -50.43 -17.77
C GLU A 110 5.75 -51.12 -16.79
N ALA A 111 5.01 -52.11 -17.29
CA ALA A 111 4.18 -52.94 -16.43
C ALA A 111 5.03 -53.63 -15.34
N GLY A 112 4.57 -53.58 -14.10
CA GLY A 112 5.27 -54.07 -12.91
C GLY A 112 6.15 -53.03 -12.21
N THR A 113 6.34 -51.84 -12.78
CA THR A 113 6.97 -50.72 -12.07
C THR A 113 6.18 -50.40 -10.79
N GLN A 114 6.91 -50.20 -9.70
CA GLN A 114 6.37 -49.77 -8.42
C GLN A 114 6.79 -48.31 -8.18
N LEU A 115 5.80 -47.43 -8.13
CA LEU A 115 5.97 -46.04 -7.75
C LEU A 115 5.37 -45.83 -6.37
N THR A 116 5.92 -44.89 -5.60
CA THR A 116 5.15 -44.29 -4.51
C THR A 116 4.00 -43.46 -5.07
N LEU A 117 2.94 -43.24 -4.28
CA LEU A 117 1.85 -42.33 -4.64
C LEU A 117 2.41 -40.94 -5.00
N ASP A 118 3.46 -40.49 -4.30
CA ASP A 118 4.12 -39.20 -4.58
C ASP A 118 4.73 -39.15 -6.00
N GLU A 119 5.42 -40.22 -6.40
CA GLU A 119 6.04 -40.36 -7.73
C GLU A 119 4.99 -40.51 -8.82
N ALA A 120 3.94 -41.31 -8.60
CA ALA A 120 2.85 -41.49 -9.55
C ALA A 120 2.11 -40.18 -9.82
N LEU A 121 1.79 -39.41 -8.77
CA LEU A 121 1.19 -38.08 -8.91
C LEU A 121 2.13 -37.09 -9.61
N GLU A 122 3.45 -37.19 -9.39
CA GLU A 122 4.43 -36.33 -10.08
C GLU A 122 4.45 -36.63 -11.57
N ALA A 123 4.62 -37.90 -11.96
CA ALA A 123 4.67 -38.32 -13.35
C ALA A 123 3.36 -37.97 -14.09
N MET A 124 2.20 -38.26 -13.46
CA MET A 124 0.88 -37.96 -13.99
C MET A 124 0.69 -36.46 -14.28
N ILE A 125 1.21 -35.58 -13.42
CA ILE A 125 1.02 -34.14 -13.58
C ILE A 125 2.11 -33.51 -14.43
N THR A 126 3.39 -33.77 -14.16
CA THR A 126 4.50 -32.98 -14.74
C THR A 126 4.91 -33.39 -16.15
N ILE A 127 4.67 -34.64 -16.53
CA ILE A 127 4.96 -35.17 -17.87
C ILE A 127 3.74 -35.82 -18.52
N SER A 128 2.58 -35.74 -17.85
CA SER A 128 1.33 -36.31 -18.32
C SER A 128 1.39 -37.82 -18.57
N ASP A 129 2.14 -38.56 -17.75
CA ASP A 129 2.27 -40.01 -17.89
C ASP A 129 0.90 -40.71 -17.84
N ASN A 130 0.63 -41.58 -18.81
CA ASN A 130 -0.65 -42.30 -18.95
C ASN A 130 -0.72 -43.52 -18.04
N GLY A 131 0.37 -44.27 -17.88
CA GLY A 131 0.45 -45.44 -17.00
C GLY A 131 0.14 -45.09 -15.55
N ALA A 132 0.83 -44.10 -14.99
CA ALA A 132 0.57 -43.59 -13.66
C ALA A 132 -0.85 -43.04 -13.52
N ALA A 133 -1.38 -42.36 -14.54
CA ALA A 133 -2.73 -41.81 -14.51
C ALA A 133 -3.81 -42.90 -14.46
N LEU A 134 -3.70 -43.94 -15.29
CA LEU A 134 -4.63 -45.06 -15.34
C LEU A 134 -4.55 -45.91 -14.07
N ALA A 135 -3.34 -46.20 -13.57
CA ALA A 135 -3.16 -46.90 -12.30
C ALA A 135 -3.83 -46.15 -11.14
N LEU A 136 -3.65 -44.82 -11.07
CA LEU A 136 -4.29 -43.98 -10.07
C LEU A 136 -5.81 -43.92 -10.27
N TRP A 137 -6.30 -43.81 -11.51
CA TRP A 137 -7.72 -43.82 -11.82
C TRP A 137 -8.39 -45.15 -11.41
N HIS A 138 -7.77 -46.29 -11.67
CA HIS A 138 -8.25 -47.60 -11.22
C HIS A 138 -8.29 -47.72 -9.69
N ILE A 139 -7.29 -47.20 -8.97
CA ILE A 139 -7.24 -47.21 -7.50
C ILE A 139 -8.31 -46.29 -6.88
N LEU A 140 -8.50 -45.10 -7.45
CA LEU A 140 -9.38 -44.07 -6.91
C LEU A 140 -10.84 -44.26 -7.33
N GLY A 141 -11.06 -44.73 -8.56
CA GLY A 141 -12.35 -44.92 -9.21
C GLY A 141 -12.97 -43.61 -9.71
N GLY A 142 -13.35 -43.56 -11.00
CA GLY A 142 -13.93 -42.37 -11.64
C GLY A 142 -15.13 -41.76 -10.89
N ALA A 143 -16.04 -42.60 -10.38
CA ALA A 143 -17.18 -42.14 -9.58
C ALA A 143 -16.78 -41.34 -8.33
N ASN A 144 -15.67 -41.72 -7.66
CA ASN A 144 -15.20 -40.98 -6.49
C ASN A 144 -14.55 -39.65 -6.89
N VAL A 145 -13.91 -39.61 -8.06
CA VAL A 145 -13.37 -38.37 -8.63
C VAL A 145 -14.49 -37.36 -8.90
N ASP A 146 -15.57 -37.80 -9.56
CA ASP A 146 -16.75 -36.97 -9.81
C ASP A 146 -17.39 -36.48 -8.52
N VAL A 147 -17.56 -37.35 -7.52
CA VAL A 147 -18.09 -36.95 -6.20
C VAL A 147 -17.23 -35.87 -5.55
N THR A 148 -15.91 -35.98 -5.65
CA THR A 148 -14.99 -34.98 -5.12
C THR A 148 -15.12 -33.63 -5.84
N LEU A 149 -15.21 -33.64 -7.17
CA LEU A 149 -15.43 -32.43 -7.96
C LEU A 149 -16.80 -31.79 -7.65
N GLN A 150 -17.87 -32.59 -7.56
CA GLN A 150 -19.21 -32.13 -7.21
C GLN A 150 -19.27 -31.51 -5.81
N ASN A 151 -18.62 -32.13 -4.81
CA ASN A 151 -18.54 -31.59 -3.45
C ASN A 151 -17.78 -30.25 -3.39
N ALA A 152 -16.85 -30.03 -4.31
CA ALA A 152 -16.17 -28.75 -4.49
C ALA A 152 -17.00 -27.73 -5.31
N GLY A 153 -18.21 -28.10 -5.77
CA GLY A 153 -19.08 -27.25 -6.58
C GLY A 153 -18.73 -27.21 -8.07
N ILE A 154 -17.97 -28.20 -8.56
CA ILE A 154 -17.56 -28.35 -9.96
C ILE A 154 -18.38 -29.50 -10.58
N ALA A 155 -19.54 -29.17 -11.15
CA ALA A 155 -20.47 -30.20 -11.66
C ALA A 155 -20.17 -30.63 -13.11
N ASP A 156 -19.71 -29.71 -13.97
CA ASP A 156 -19.52 -29.98 -15.41
C ASP A 156 -18.08 -30.42 -15.73
N PHE A 157 -17.57 -31.35 -14.93
CA PHE A 157 -16.27 -32.00 -15.10
C PHE A 157 -16.41 -33.47 -14.72
N HIS A 158 -16.41 -34.33 -15.73
CA HIS A 158 -16.67 -35.75 -15.60
C HIS A 158 -15.44 -36.60 -15.92
N VAL A 159 -15.13 -37.53 -15.02
CA VAL A 159 -14.12 -38.56 -15.20
C VAL A 159 -14.81 -39.91 -15.36
N ALA A 160 -14.73 -40.45 -16.58
CA ALA A 160 -15.24 -41.75 -16.99
C ALA A 160 -15.16 -42.84 -15.92
N LEU A 161 -16.21 -43.65 -15.85
CA LEU A 161 -16.33 -44.77 -14.91
C LEU A 161 -15.51 -45.98 -15.33
N ASP A 162 -15.43 -46.20 -16.63
CA ASP A 162 -14.64 -47.24 -17.30
C ASP A 162 -14.21 -46.74 -18.69
N GLU A 163 -13.45 -47.56 -19.43
CA GLU A 163 -12.90 -47.22 -20.75
C GLU A 163 -13.94 -47.04 -21.86
N SER A 164 -15.23 -47.33 -21.61
CA SER A 164 -16.30 -47.17 -22.61
C SER A 164 -16.86 -45.75 -22.69
N GLU A 165 -16.44 -44.87 -21.79
CA GLU A 165 -16.90 -43.49 -21.66
C GLU A 165 -15.74 -42.50 -21.82
N ASP A 166 -16.01 -41.36 -22.46
CA ASP A 166 -15.02 -40.29 -22.60
C ASP A 166 -14.97 -39.42 -21.35
N HIS A 167 -13.76 -39.04 -20.92
CA HIS A 167 -13.60 -37.94 -19.97
C HIS A 167 -13.96 -36.63 -20.65
N TRP A 168 -14.80 -35.79 -20.03
CA TRP A 168 -15.18 -34.50 -20.58
C TRP A 168 -15.25 -33.42 -19.51
N ALA A 169 -15.07 -32.17 -19.92
CA ALA A 169 -15.20 -31.01 -19.05
C ALA A 169 -15.65 -29.78 -19.85
N THR A 170 -16.20 -28.80 -19.15
CA THR A 170 -16.40 -27.46 -19.71
C THR A 170 -15.24 -26.53 -19.33
N PRO A 171 -14.91 -25.53 -20.17
CA PRO A 171 -13.90 -24.52 -19.81
C PRO A 171 -14.20 -23.82 -18.47
N ARG A 172 -15.49 -23.59 -18.15
CA ARG A 172 -15.93 -23.04 -16.87
C ARG A 172 -15.57 -23.96 -15.71
N ALA A 173 -15.81 -25.26 -15.82
CA ALA A 173 -15.55 -26.20 -14.74
C ALA A 173 -14.05 -26.29 -14.43
N VAL A 174 -13.20 -26.38 -15.46
CA VAL A 174 -11.74 -26.32 -15.32
C VAL A 174 -11.30 -24.96 -14.76
N GLY A 175 -11.91 -23.86 -15.19
CA GLY A 175 -11.65 -22.52 -14.66
C GLY A 175 -12.00 -22.40 -13.18
N MET A 176 -13.09 -23.05 -12.74
CA MET A 176 -13.47 -23.11 -11.32
C MET A 176 -12.47 -23.92 -10.50
N PHE A 177 -12.01 -25.07 -11.03
CA PHE A 177 -10.97 -25.89 -10.40
C PHE A 177 -9.72 -25.06 -10.04
N PHE A 178 -9.16 -24.35 -11.03
CA PHE A 178 -7.99 -23.50 -10.81
C PHE A 178 -8.29 -22.26 -9.96
N THR A 179 -9.50 -21.71 -10.03
CA THR A 179 -9.92 -20.61 -9.15
C THR A 179 -9.93 -21.03 -7.70
N LEU A 180 -10.46 -22.22 -7.39
CA LEU A 180 -10.48 -22.78 -6.05
C LEU A 180 -9.06 -23.15 -5.57
N LEU A 181 -8.19 -23.68 -6.44
CA LEU A 181 -6.77 -23.87 -6.11
C LEU A 181 -6.08 -22.56 -5.74
N ALA A 182 -6.20 -21.53 -6.58
CA ALA A 182 -5.58 -20.22 -6.33
C ALA A 182 -6.05 -19.60 -5.00
N ARG A 183 -7.32 -19.83 -4.64
CA ARG A 183 -7.92 -19.39 -3.37
C ARG A 183 -7.63 -20.30 -2.18
N ARG A 184 -6.95 -21.44 -2.38
CA ARG A 184 -6.70 -22.46 -1.34
C ARG A 184 -7.99 -23.05 -0.75
N GLN A 185 -8.99 -23.25 -1.61
CA GLN A 185 -10.36 -23.62 -1.25
C GLN A 185 -10.85 -24.92 -1.93
N LEU A 186 -10.05 -25.58 -2.76
CA LEU A 186 -10.53 -26.76 -3.50
C LEU A 186 -10.86 -27.94 -2.58
N ILE A 187 -9.96 -28.27 -1.64
CA ILE A 187 -10.13 -29.34 -0.64
C ILE A 187 -9.80 -28.80 0.74
N SER A 188 -8.55 -28.40 0.93
CA SER A 188 -8.02 -27.70 2.11
C SER A 188 -6.88 -26.79 1.66
N PRO A 189 -6.48 -25.79 2.47
CA PRO A 189 -5.34 -24.95 2.10
C PRO A 189 -4.05 -25.75 1.86
N ALA A 190 -3.78 -26.75 2.70
CA ALA A 190 -2.60 -27.59 2.58
C ALA A 190 -2.65 -28.48 1.31
N ALA A 191 -3.81 -29.06 1.00
CA ALA A 191 -3.99 -29.84 -0.24
C ALA A 191 -3.83 -28.96 -1.49
N SER A 192 -4.39 -27.74 -1.49
CA SER A 192 -4.20 -26.79 -2.58
C SER A 192 -2.73 -26.41 -2.77
N ASP A 193 -1.98 -26.17 -1.70
CA ASP A 193 -0.54 -25.86 -1.80
C ASP A 193 0.26 -27.04 -2.40
N ARG A 194 -0.06 -28.29 -2.04
CA ARG A 194 0.60 -29.49 -2.61
C ARG A 194 0.28 -29.67 -4.08
N MET A 195 -0.99 -29.52 -4.47
CA MET A 195 -1.42 -29.57 -5.88
C MET A 195 -0.75 -28.48 -6.72
N LEU A 196 -0.75 -27.23 -6.23
CA LEU A 196 -0.11 -26.10 -6.92
C LEU A 196 1.38 -26.36 -7.11
N ALA A 197 2.09 -26.84 -6.08
CA ALA A 197 3.52 -27.12 -6.18
C ALA A 197 3.84 -28.14 -7.28
N ARG A 198 3.00 -29.16 -7.48
CA ARG A 198 3.14 -30.14 -8.58
C ARG A 198 2.86 -29.52 -9.94
N LEU A 199 1.77 -28.78 -10.06
CA LEU A 199 1.37 -28.10 -11.29
C LEU A 199 2.41 -27.07 -11.75
N GLU A 200 3.13 -26.42 -10.82
CA GLU A 200 4.25 -25.49 -11.10
C GLU A 200 5.51 -26.18 -11.65
N ARG A 201 5.61 -27.51 -11.51
CA ARG A 201 6.71 -28.33 -12.05
C ARG A 201 6.38 -28.98 -13.39
N GLN A 202 5.28 -28.56 -14.03
CA GLN A 202 4.91 -28.99 -15.37
C GLN A 202 6.07 -28.82 -16.37
N GLN A 203 6.34 -29.85 -17.16
CA GLN A 203 7.46 -29.86 -18.11
C GLN A 203 7.00 -29.60 -19.54
N ILE A 204 5.73 -29.89 -19.87
CA ILE A 204 5.14 -29.66 -21.18
C ILE A 204 4.77 -28.17 -21.33
N ASN A 205 5.76 -27.36 -21.71
CA ASN A 205 5.68 -25.89 -21.72
C ASN A 205 5.49 -25.26 -23.12
N ASN A 206 5.13 -26.04 -24.14
CA ASN A 206 4.93 -25.58 -25.53
C ASN A 206 3.56 -24.89 -25.79
N ARG A 207 2.79 -24.58 -24.74
CA ARG A 207 1.45 -23.98 -24.81
C ARG A 207 1.35 -22.67 -24.03
N LEU A 208 0.57 -22.59 -22.94
CA LEU A 208 0.43 -21.35 -22.15
C LEU A 208 1.79 -20.70 -21.83
N PRO A 209 2.85 -21.46 -21.48
CA PRO A 209 4.15 -20.88 -21.15
C PRO A 209 5.01 -20.49 -22.35
N ALA A 210 4.72 -20.97 -23.57
CA ALA A 210 5.68 -20.96 -24.69
C ALA A 210 6.12 -19.56 -25.14
N GLN A 211 5.22 -18.58 -25.03
CA GLN A 211 5.46 -17.19 -25.42
C GLN A 211 5.69 -16.26 -24.22
N LEU A 212 5.81 -16.81 -23.00
CA LEU A 212 6.05 -16.02 -21.79
C LEU A 212 7.54 -15.74 -21.59
N PRO A 213 7.91 -14.63 -20.91
CA PRO A 213 9.30 -14.40 -20.52
C PRO A 213 9.86 -15.55 -19.67
N ALA A 214 11.16 -15.83 -19.84
CA ALA A 214 11.85 -16.84 -19.04
C ALA A 214 11.70 -16.56 -17.52
N GLY A 215 11.41 -17.63 -16.77
CA GLY A 215 11.23 -17.58 -15.32
C GLY A 215 9.83 -17.17 -14.84
N VAL A 216 8.87 -16.93 -15.75
CA VAL A 216 7.47 -16.82 -15.36
C VAL A 216 6.98 -18.19 -14.89
N VAL A 217 6.43 -18.22 -13.68
CA VAL A 217 5.83 -19.44 -13.12
C VAL A 217 4.44 -19.62 -13.71
N VAL A 218 4.15 -20.84 -14.15
CA VAL A 218 2.83 -21.26 -14.61
C VAL A 218 2.50 -22.58 -13.90
N ALA A 219 1.41 -22.61 -13.15
CA ALA A 219 0.89 -23.84 -12.55
C ALA A 219 -0.19 -24.41 -13.47
N HIS A 220 0.14 -25.42 -14.30
CA HIS A 220 -0.77 -25.84 -15.37
C HIS A 220 -0.76 -27.33 -15.69
N LYS A 221 -1.78 -27.75 -16.42
CA LYS A 221 -1.94 -29.09 -16.97
C LYS A 221 -2.36 -29.00 -18.43
N THR A 222 -1.67 -29.77 -19.25
CA THR A 222 -1.98 -29.94 -20.68
C THR A 222 -2.92 -31.11 -20.93
N GLY A 223 -3.66 -31.06 -22.04
CA GLY A 223 -4.46 -32.16 -22.58
C GLY A 223 -4.14 -32.34 -24.06
N ASN A 224 -3.90 -33.59 -24.49
CA ASN A 224 -3.70 -33.91 -25.89
C ASN A 224 -4.45 -35.18 -26.24
N LEU A 225 -5.24 -35.09 -27.30
CA LEU A 225 -5.86 -36.17 -28.03
C LEU A 225 -5.95 -35.72 -29.49
N VAL A 226 -6.07 -36.65 -30.43
CA VAL A 226 -6.22 -36.30 -31.85
C VAL A 226 -7.40 -35.35 -32.03
N GLY A 227 -7.13 -34.15 -32.55
CA GLY A 227 -8.13 -33.11 -32.77
C GLY A 227 -8.54 -32.33 -31.52
N ALA A 228 -7.99 -32.62 -30.34
CA ALA A 228 -8.26 -31.92 -29.08
C ALA A 228 -6.97 -31.62 -28.31
N THR A 229 -6.56 -30.36 -28.33
CA THR A 229 -5.33 -29.87 -27.68
C THR A 229 -5.69 -28.77 -26.68
N HIS A 230 -5.24 -28.91 -25.44
CA HIS A 230 -5.67 -28.07 -24.32
C HIS A 230 -4.51 -27.68 -23.43
N ASP A 231 -4.67 -26.56 -22.73
CA ASP A 231 -3.86 -26.21 -21.58
C ASP A 231 -4.69 -25.34 -20.63
N ALA A 232 -4.54 -25.59 -19.33
CA ALA A 232 -5.29 -24.91 -18.30
C ALA A 232 -4.42 -24.73 -17.06
N GLY A 233 -4.43 -23.54 -16.49
CA GLY A 233 -3.57 -23.24 -15.35
C GLY A 233 -3.69 -21.85 -14.77
N ILE A 234 -2.76 -21.55 -13.88
CA ILE A 234 -2.57 -20.24 -13.27
C ILE A 234 -1.26 -19.64 -13.80
N ILE A 235 -1.36 -18.52 -14.50
CA ILE A 235 -0.20 -17.71 -14.88
C ILE A 235 0.05 -16.68 -13.77
N TYR A 236 1.23 -16.71 -13.17
CA TYR A 236 1.60 -15.74 -12.14
C TYR A 236 2.15 -14.45 -12.78
N THR A 237 1.27 -13.46 -12.96
CA THR A 237 1.63 -12.15 -13.53
C THR A 237 2.14 -11.20 -12.45
N LYS A 238 2.77 -10.09 -12.88
CA LYS A 238 3.14 -8.99 -11.96
C LYS A 238 1.94 -8.42 -11.19
N SER A 239 0.74 -8.53 -11.77
CA SER A 239 -0.50 -8.03 -11.21
C SER A 239 -1.29 -9.04 -10.39
N GLY A 240 -0.72 -10.23 -10.16
CA GLY A 240 -1.35 -11.34 -9.46
C GLY A 240 -1.62 -12.54 -10.36
N PRO A 241 -2.11 -13.65 -9.78
CA PRO A 241 -2.43 -14.86 -10.51
C PRO A 241 -3.59 -14.64 -11.51
N ARG A 242 -3.51 -15.28 -12.66
CA ARG A 242 -4.60 -15.33 -13.66
C ARG A 242 -4.90 -16.78 -13.96
N VAL A 243 -6.15 -17.17 -13.77
CA VAL A 243 -6.63 -18.48 -14.23
C VAL A 243 -6.89 -18.35 -15.72
N VAL A 244 -6.30 -19.25 -16.50
CA VAL A 244 -6.42 -19.33 -17.96
C VAL A 244 -6.73 -20.75 -18.33
N VAL A 245 -7.83 -20.95 -19.07
CA VAL A 245 -8.20 -22.22 -19.68
C VAL A 245 -8.37 -21.98 -21.16
N ALA A 246 -7.72 -22.79 -21.98
CA ALA A 246 -7.95 -22.84 -23.42
C ALA A 246 -8.08 -24.31 -23.82
N MET A 247 -9.29 -24.69 -24.23
CA MET A 247 -9.64 -26.03 -24.71
C MET A 247 -10.05 -25.91 -26.17
N THR A 248 -9.34 -26.57 -27.08
CA THR A 248 -9.66 -26.53 -28.52
C THR A 248 -10.12 -27.89 -29.04
N TRP A 249 -10.98 -27.89 -30.06
CA TRP A 249 -11.38 -29.09 -30.80
C TRP A 249 -11.40 -28.83 -32.31
N ASP A 250 -11.41 -29.89 -33.11
CA ASP A 250 -11.45 -29.85 -34.59
C ASP A 250 -10.32 -29.01 -35.22
N ALA A 251 -9.11 -29.05 -34.64
CA ALA A 251 -7.95 -28.30 -35.11
C ALA A 251 -6.68 -29.16 -35.17
N LEU A 252 -5.70 -28.70 -35.95
CA LEU A 252 -4.35 -29.25 -35.93
C LEU A 252 -3.62 -28.82 -34.65
N ASP A 253 -2.74 -29.68 -34.13
CA ASP A 253 -2.00 -29.41 -32.90
C ASP A 253 -1.15 -28.14 -32.99
N GLU A 254 -0.55 -27.86 -34.15
CA GLU A 254 0.24 -26.63 -34.34
C GLU A 254 -0.62 -25.36 -34.24
N ASP A 255 -1.83 -25.37 -34.81
CA ASP A 255 -2.75 -24.24 -34.72
C ASP A 255 -3.21 -24.06 -33.27
N ALA A 256 -3.52 -25.16 -32.57
CA ALA A 256 -3.93 -25.15 -31.16
C ALA A 256 -2.81 -24.65 -30.24
N ASP A 257 -1.58 -25.16 -30.39
CA ASP A 257 -0.42 -24.74 -29.60
C ASP A 257 -0.13 -23.23 -29.80
N ASN A 258 -0.20 -22.74 -31.03
CA ASN A 258 -0.04 -21.32 -31.36
C ASN A 258 -1.17 -20.45 -30.78
N PHE A 259 -2.42 -20.92 -30.85
CA PHE A 259 -3.56 -20.24 -30.26
C PHE A 259 -3.43 -20.14 -28.73
N ILE A 260 -3.20 -21.26 -28.05
CA ILE A 260 -3.11 -21.35 -26.59
C ILE A 260 -1.94 -20.50 -26.06
N SER A 261 -0.78 -20.57 -26.71
CA SER A 261 0.37 -19.75 -26.33
C SER A 261 0.13 -18.25 -26.53
N SER A 262 -0.61 -17.86 -27.57
CA SER A 262 -1.01 -16.46 -27.81
C SER A 262 -2.02 -15.96 -26.78
N VAL A 263 -2.95 -16.82 -26.34
CA VAL A 263 -3.86 -16.53 -25.22
C VAL A 263 -3.04 -16.29 -23.94
N GLY A 264 -2.11 -17.20 -23.62
CA GLY A 264 -1.22 -17.07 -22.46
C GLY A 264 -0.42 -15.76 -22.47
N ALA A 265 0.20 -15.41 -23.60
CA ALA A 265 0.96 -14.17 -23.76
C ALA A 265 0.11 -12.90 -23.62
N SER A 266 -1.10 -12.91 -24.18
CA SER A 266 -2.05 -11.78 -24.08
C SER A 266 -2.49 -11.56 -22.63
N VAL A 267 -2.84 -12.64 -21.91
CA VAL A 267 -3.22 -12.57 -20.50
C VAL A 267 -2.06 -12.11 -19.62
N TYR A 268 -0.85 -12.63 -19.83
CA TYR A 268 0.32 -12.22 -19.05
C TYR A 268 0.69 -10.75 -19.25
N SER A 269 0.59 -10.26 -20.49
CA SER A 269 0.95 -8.89 -20.86
C SER A 269 -0.10 -7.87 -20.45
N ALA A 270 -1.34 -8.29 -20.19
CA ALA A 270 -2.43 -7.42 -19.79
C ALA A 270 -2.16 -6.79 -18.42
N ILE A 271 -2.05 -5.46 -18.40
CA ILE A 271 -1.97 -4.68 -17.16
C ILE A 271 -3.40 -4.45 -16.68
N LEU A 272 -3.99 -5.43 -16.02
CA LEU A 272 -5.39 -5.38 -15.61
C LEU A 272 -5.63 -4.33 -14.52
N GLU A 273 -6.87 -3.83 -14.43
CA GLU A 273 -7.25 -2.97 -13.30
C GLU A 273 -7.02 -3.71 -11.98
N PRO A 274 -6.35 -3.10 -10.99
CA PRO A 274 -6.32 -3.67 -9.66
C PRO A 274 -7.76 -3.80 -9.14
N SER A 275 -8.01 -4.80 -8.28
CA SER A 275 -9.35 -5.03 -7.71
C SER A 275 -9.93 -3.81 -6.99
N ALA A 276 -9.06 -2.89 -6.55
CA ALA A 276 -9.38 -1.54 -6.12
C ALA A 276 -8.29 -0.54 -6.50
N ASN A 277 -8.68 0.71 -6.79
CA ASN A 277 -7.73 1.79 -7.03
C ASN A 277 -8.20 3.09 -6.37
N ALA A 278 -7.26 3.89 -5.89
CA ALA A 278 -7.56 5.10 -5.15
C ALA A 278 -6.79 6.32 -5.66
N ARG A 279 -7.39 7.49 -5.48
CA ARG A 279 -6.68 8.76 -5.45
C ARG A 279 -6.61 9.25 -4.01
N TYR A 280 -5.41 9.57 -3.57
CA TYR A 280 -5.17 10.07 -2.21
C TYR A 280 -4.90 11.57 -2.25
N GLN A 281 -5.37 12.29 -1.23
CA GLN A 281 -4.98 13.67 -0.98
C GLN A 281 -4.07 13.71 0.23
N VAL A 282 -2.78 13.94 0.00
CA VAL A 282 -1.76 13.93 1.06
C VAL A 282 -1.13 15.31 1.23
N ALA A 283 -0.58 15.57 2.42
CA ALA A 283 0.08 16.83 2.73
C ALA A 283 1.29 17.07 1.82
N LYS A 284 1.40 18.27 1.25
CA LYS A 284 2.58 18.68 0.46
C LYS A 284 3.79 19.02 1.33
N ASN A 285 3.55 19.49 2.54
CA ASN A 285 4.58 19.84 3.52
C ASN A 285 4.77 18.69 4.51
N SER A 286 5.94 18.63 5.15
CA SER A 286 6.20 17.63 6.20
C SER A 286 5.28 17.83 7.39
N ILE A 287 4.67 16.76 7.87
CA ILE A 287 3.93 16.73 9.12
C ILE A 287 4.94 16.67 10.27
N ALA A 288 4.93 17.65 11.17
CA ALA A 288 5.78 17.66 12.36
C ALA A 288 5.22 16.69 13.40
N ALA A 289 6.09 15.91 14.05
CA ALA A 289 5.68 15.01 15.12
C ALA A 289 6.81 14.75 16.12
N ASP A 290 6.43 14.48 17.37
CA ASP A 290 7.38 14.10 18.41
C ASP A 290 7.87 12.67 18.22
N VAL A 291 9.18 12.46 18.37
CA VAL A 291 9.79 11.13 18.30
C VAL A 291 9.16 10.18 19.32
N GLY A 292 8.92 8.93 18.90
CA GLY A 292 8.36 7.90 19.77
C GLY A 292 6.86 8.03 20.05
N THR A 293 6.15 8.96 19.40
CA THR A 293 4.69 9.11 19.51
C THR A 293 3.94 8.43 18.36
N GLN A 294 2.61 8.37 18.48
CA GLN A 294 1.71 7.99 17.38
C GLN A 294 1.13 9.25 16.76
N SER A 295 1.43 9.50 15.48
CA SER A 295 0.90 10.64 14.74
C SER A 295 -0.33 10.23 13.95
N ARG A 296 -1.49 10.81 14.26
CA ARG A 296 -2.73 10.58 13.50
C ARG A 296 -2.77 11.48 12.26
N VAL A 297 -2.83 10.89 11.08
CA VAL A 297 -2.88 11.58 9.79
C VAL A 297 -4.22 11.29 9.11
N ILE A 298 -4.96 12.33 8.73
CA ILE A 298 -6.21 12.19 7.98
C ILE A 298 -5.89 12.28 6.49
N VAL A 299 -6.27 11.25 5.74
CA VAL A 299 -6.10 11.16 4.29
C VAL A 299 -7.47 11.02 3.63
N PRO A 300 -7.92 12.00 2.85
CA PRO A 300 -9.04 11.82 1.92
C PRO A 300 -8.65 10.81 0.84
N ILE A 301 -9.44 9.74 0.72
CA ILE A 301 -9.27 8.67 -0.26
C ILE A 301 -10.50 8.64 -1.17
N THR A 302 -10.30 8.83 -2.47
CA THR A 302 -11.33 8.67 -3.50
C THR A 302 -11.21 7.29 -4.14
N ASN A 303 -12.28 6.50 -4.22
CA ASN A 303 -12.32 5.33 -5.08
C ASN A 303 -12.34 5.79 -6.55
N VAL A 304 -11.27 5.54 -7.29
CA VAL A 304 -11.18 5.89 -8.73
C VAL A 304 -11.23 4.65 -9.62
N GLY A 305 -11.45 3.47 -9.04
CA GLY A 305 -11.74 2.26 -9.78
C GLY A 305 -13.19 2.19 -10.25
N THR A 306 -13.48 1.18 -11.05
CA THR A 306 -14.79 0.90 -11.64
C THR A 306 -15.74 0.16 -10.71
N ARG A 307 -15.20 -0.46 -9.65
CA ARG A 307 -15.93 -1.33 -8.72
C ARG A 307 -16.21 -0.62 -7.40
N ALA A 308 -17.39 -0.87 -6.85
CA ALA A 308 -17.70 -0.49 -5.47
C ALA A 308 -16.87 -1.32 -4.48
N TRP A 309 -16.35 -0.68 -3.45
CA TRP A 309 -15.70 -1.36 -2.33
C TRP A 309 -16.77 -1.79 -1.32
N THR A 310 -16.59 -2.96 -0.72
CA THR A 310 -17.42 -3.42 0.39
C THR A 310 -16.70 -3.17 1.72
N ALA A 311 -17.47 -3.08 2.81
CA ALA A 311 -16.88 -2.92 4.14
C ALA A 311 -16.26 -4.21 4.69
N SER A 312 -16.66 -5.37 4.14
CA SER A 312 -16.23 -6.69 4.58
C SER A 312 -16.51 -7.74 3.50
N GLY A 313 -15.77 -8.85 3.53
CA GLY A 313 -15.98 -9.99 2.64
C GLY A 313 -15.43 -9.75 1.23
N PRO A 314 -15.96 -10.45 0.21
CA PRO A 314 -15.51 -10.26 -1.16
C PRO A 314 -15.63 -8.79 -1.59
N GLY A 315 -14.54 -8.24 -2.14
CA GLY A 315 -14.47 -6.83 -2.56
C GLY A 315 -14.12 -5.83 -1.44
N SER A 316 -13.81 -6.30 -0.23
CA SER A 316 -13.33 -5.39 0.82
C SER A 316 -11.91 -4.92 0.55
N VAL A 317 -11.64 -3.66 0.85
CA VAL A 317 -10.34 -3.03 0.59
C VAL A 317 -9.70 -2.63 1.91
N GLY A 318 -8.43 -2.98 2.08
CA GLY A 318 -7.64 -2.54 3.21
C GLY A 318 -6.71 -1.37 2.84
N LEU A 319 -6.24 -0.66 3.85
CA LEU A 319 -5.23 0.37 3.75
C LEU A 319 -3.99 -0.08 4.53
N ILE A 320 -2.83 -0.03 3.88
CA ILE A 320 -1.52 -0.30 4.48
C ILE A 320 -0.62 0.92 4.32
N TRP A 321 0.39 0.99 5.18
CA TRP A 321 1.41 2.02 5.10
C TRP A 321 2.78 1.51 5.52
N GLU A 322 3.82 2.12 4.98
CA GLU A 322 5.22 1.86 5.32
C GLU A 322 5.93 3.18 5.60
N LEU A 323 6.82 3.18 6.60
CA LEU A 323 7.67 4.32 6.95
C LEU A 323 9.14 3.97 6.69
N ARG A 324 9.79 4.79 5.87
CA ARG A 324 11.19 4.64 5.48
C ARG A 324 12.02 5.86 5.88
N ASN A 325 13.30 5.64 6.21
CA ASN A 325 14.25 6.73 6.43
C ASN A 325 14.71 7.38 5.11
N SER A 326 15.58 8.39 5.20
CA SER A 326 16.13 9.11 4.04
C SER A 326 16.99 8.24 3.11
N GLN A 327 17.49 7.09 3.59
CA GLN A 327 18.24 6.11 2.81
C GLN A 327 17.32 5.05 2.15
N GLY A 328 16.01 5.13 2.36
CA GLY A 328 15.04 4.17 1.83
C GLY A 328 14.86 2.89 2.65
N GLN A 329 15.56 2.76 3.78
CA GLN A 329 15.42 1.61 4.69
C GLN A 329 14.05 1.64 5.37
N LEU A 330 13.33 0.51 5.33
CA LEU A 330 12.08 0.30 6.05
C LEU A 330 12.35 0.28 7.56
N LEU A 331 11.64 1.12 8.31
CA LEU A 331 11.74 1.19 9.76
C LEU A 331 10.53 0.57 10.45
N THR A 332 9.34 0.81 9.92
CA THR A 332 8.07 0.29 10.46
C THR A 332 6.98 0.35 9.40
N SER A 333 5.88 -0.37 9.61
CA SER A 333 4.72 -0.45 8.73
C SER A 333 3.44 -0.69 9.53
N SER A 334 2.29 -0.60 8.86
CA SER A 334 1.02 -1.07 9.41
C SER A 334 1.14 -2.56 9.79
N ALA A 335 0.75 -2.91 11.02
CA ALA A 335 0.82 -4.30 11.52
C ALA A 335 -0.17 -5.22 10.78
N GLN A 336 -1.33 -4.69 10.39
CA GLN A 336 -2.37 -5.35 9.60
C GLN A 336 -3.02 -4.31 8.68
N PRO A 337 -3.60 -4.71 7.54
CA PRO A 337 -4.39 -3.80 6.72
C PRO A 337 -5.57 -3.22 7.52
N GLN A 338 -5.69 -1.91 7.55
CA GLN A 338 -6.83 -1.22 8.14
C GLN A 338 -8.02 -1.32 7.19
N ALA A 339 -9.13 -1.91 7.63
CA ALA A 339 -10.34 -2.00 6.81
C ALA A 339 -10.85 -0.61 6.42
N LEU A 340 -11.14 -0.43 5.13
CA LEU A 340 -11.79 0.77 4.61
C LEU A 340 -13.31 0.60 4.58
N PRO A 341 -14.08 1.68 4.72
CA PRO A 341 -15.53 1.62 4.56
C PRO A 341 -15.90 1.34 3.10
N ALA A 342 -17.15 0.91 2.91
CA ALA A 342 -17.72 0.76 1.59
C ALA A 342 -17.70 2.11 0.84
N LEU A 343 -17.24 2.09 -0.41
CA LEU A 343 -17.05 3.28 -1.24
C LEU A 343 -17.45 2.97 -2.67
N LEU A 344 -18.47 3.68 -3.18
CA LEU A 344 -18.84 3.61 -4.59
C LEU A 344 -17.77 4.29 -5.47
N PRO A 345 -17.68 3.97 -6.77
CA PRO A 345 -16.84 4.70 -7.70
C PRO A 345 -17.03 6.23 -7.60
N ASN A 346 -15.93 6.96 -7.62
CA ASN A 346 -15.81 8.41 -7.45
C ASN A 346 -16.22 8.99 -6.08
N GLN A 347 -16.62 8.17 -5.11
CA GLN A 347 -16.83 8.64 -3.74
C GLN A 347 -15.52 8.84 -2.99
N THR A 348 -15.51 9.81 -2.08
CA THR A 348 -14.36 10.15 -1.24
C THR A 348 -14.70 10.02 0.23
N GLN A 349 -13.81 9.42 1.01
CA GLN A 349 -13.91 9.33 2.46
C GLN A 349 -12.61 9.78 3.12
N ASN A 350 -12.73 10.46 4.26
CA ASN A 350 -11.60 10.77 5.12
C ASN A 350 -11.26 9.54 5.99
N VAL A 351 -10.03 9.05 5.85
CA VAL A 351 -9.52 7.90 6.60
C VAL A 351 -8.40 8.37 7.50
N SER A 352 -8.45 8.00 8.78
CA SER A 352 -7.36 8.29 9.73
C SER A 352 -6.37 7.15 9.73
N ILE A 353 -5.09 7.48 9.65
CA ILE A 353 -3.94 6.56 9.71
C ILE A 353 -3.12 6.93 10.93
N ASP A 354 -2.88 5.97 11.82
CA ASP A 354 -2.01 6.17 12.97
C ASP A 354 -0.59 5.69 12.60
N VAL A 355 0.34 6.65 12.51
CA VAL A 355 1.74 6.41 12.09
C VAL A 355 2.64 6.42 13.31
N ALA A 356 3.35 5.32 13.55
CA ALA A 356 4.34 5.20 14.62
C ALA A 356 5.61 6.00 14.27
N VAL A 357 5.86 7.09 14.98
CA VAL A 357 7.00 7.98 14.73
C VAL A 357 8.27 7.40 15.35
N PRO A 358 9.37 7.23 14.59
CA PRO A 358 10.63 6.71 15.13
C PRO A 358 11.17 7.52 16.31
N LYS A 359 11.92 6.87 17.21
CA LYS A 359 12.55 7.52 18.38
C LYS A 359 13.71 8.46 18.02
N GLN A 360 14.23 8.36 16.80
CA GLN A 360 15.33 9.21 16.32
C GLN A 360 14.77 10.41 15.55
N PRO A 361 15.28 11.63 15.79
CA PRO A 361 14.95 12.78 14.97
C PRO A 361 15.35 12.60 13.52
N GLY A 362 14.56 13.14 12.59
CA GLY A 362 14.84 13.03 11.17
C GLY A 362 13.61 13.24 10.31
N THR A 363 13.81 13.20 9.00
CA THR A 363 12.70 13.20 8.02
C THR A 363 12.49 11.79 7.52
N TYR A 364 11.23 11.36 7.58
CA TYR A 364 10.78 10.03 7.19
C TYR A 364 9.75 10.13 6.08
N THR A 365 9.78 9.18 5.16
CA THR A 365 8.79 9.06 4.10
C THR A 365 7.77 8.00 4.49
N VAL A 366 6.51 8.38 4.54
CA VAL A 366 5.39 7.44 4.67
C VAL A 366 4.83 7.18 3.28
N THR A 367 4.73 5.91 2.89
CA THR A 367 4.05 5.47 1.67
C THR A 367 2.78 4.74 2.05
N ILE A 368 1.65 5.12 1.48
CA ILE A 368 0.34 4.48 1.69
C ILE A 368 -0.10 3.74 0.44
N GLY A 369 -0.77 2.60 0.61
CA GLY A 369 -1.28 1.75 -0.46
C GLY A 369 -2.52 0.95 -0.03
N LEU A 370 -3.18 0.31 -0.99
CA LEU A 370 -4.35 -0.53 -0.74
C LEU A 370 -3.97 -2.02 -0.68
N THR A 371 -4.85 -2.81 -0.04
CA THR A 371 -4.85 -4.27 -0.11
C THR A 371 -6.21 -4.80 -0.58
N ASP A 372 -6.22 -6.02 -1.11
CA ASP A 372 -7.46 -6.77 -1.29
C ASP A 372 -7.98 -7.38 0.04
N ALA A 373 -9.07 -8.14 -0.06
CA ALA A 373 -9.71 -8.82 1.06
C ALA A 373 -8.84 -9.92 1.73
N SER A 374 -7.81 -10.41 1.03
CA SER A 374 -6.83 -11.35 1.60
C SER A 374 -5.69 -10.66 2.35
N GLY A 375 -5.62 -9.32 2.27
CA GLY A 375 -4.53 -8.52 2.81
C GLY A 375 -3.34 -8.38 1.85
N SER A 376 -3.45 -8.86 0.61
CA SER A 376 -2.39 -8.74 -0.39
C SER A 376 -2.32 -7.31 -0.95
N ALA A 377 -1.12 -6.74 -1.04
CA ALA A 377 -0.91 -5.38 -1.52
C ALA A 377 -1.29 -5.24 -3.01
N LEU A 378 -2.03 -4.18 -3.35
CA LEU A 378 -2.51 -3.93 -4.71
C LEU A 378 -1.56 -3.08 -5.57
N ALA A 379 -0.53 -2.49 -4.97
CA ALA A 379 0.44 -1.67 -5.70
C ALA A 379 1.20 -2.43 -6.81
N PRO A 380 1.62 -3.71 -6.61
CA PRO A 380 2.18 -4.53 -7.70
C PRO A 380 1.21 -4.73 -8.87
N SER A 381 -0.10 -4.74 -8.58
CA SER A 381 -1.19 -4.81 -9.56
C SER A 381 -1.58 -3.46 -10.16
N GLY A 382 -0.76 -2.42 -9.96
CA GLY A 382 -0.96 -1.10 -10.57
C GLY A 382 -1.87 -0.16 -9.78
N ALA A 383 -2.32 -0.54 -8.57
CA ALA A 383 -3.02 0.40 -7.71
C ALA A 383 -2.10 1.55 -7.30
N ALA A 384 -2.62 2.77 -7.32
CA ALA A 384 -1.85 3.93 -6.95
C ALA A 384 -1.43 3.86 -5.47
N THR A 385 -0.26 4.42 -5.19
CA THR A 385 0.22 4.72 -3.84
C THR A 385 0.39 6.23 -3.68
N ALA A 386 0.43 6.70 -2.45
CA ALA A 386 0.79 8.10 -2.18
C ALA A 386 1.88 8.20 -1.12
N LYS A 387 2.61 9.31 -1.14
CA LYS A 387 3.72 9.56 -0.23
C LYS A 387 3.58 10.91 0.43
N PHE A 388 3.87 10.97 1.72
CA PHE A 388 4.04 12.21 2.47
C PHE A 388 5.22 12.09 3.43
N MET A 389 5.70 13.23 3.91
CA MET A 389 6.83 13.28 4.82
C MET A 389 6.37 13.52 6.25
N VAL A 390 6.98 12.80 7.19
CA VAL A 390 6.91 13.09 8.62
C VAL A 390 8.27 13.58 9.07
N ARG A 391 8.33 14.76 9.69
CA ARG A 391 9.54 15.30 10.29
C ARG A 391 9.47 15.06 11.80
N ALA A 392 10.21 14.05 12.26
CA ALA A 392 10.29 13.75 13.68
C ALA A 392 11.32 14.65 14.36
N HIS A 393 10.92 15.23 15.48
CA HIS A 393 11.79 16.00 16.37
C HIS A 393 11.66 15.48 17.80
N GLN A 394 12.66 15.71 18.64
CA GLN A 394 12.44 15.38 20.05
C GLN A 394 11.32 16.27 20.60
N PRO A 395 10.51 15.77 21.55
CA PRO A 395 9.45 16.55 22.19
C PRO A 395 10.07 17.75 22.89
N TYR A 396 10.05 18.89 22.21
CA TYR A 396 10.58 20.14 22.70
C TYR A 396 9.44 21.15 22.74
N VAL A 397 8.75 21.20 23.88
CA VAL A 397 7.89 22.34 24.19
C VAL A 397 8.79 23.44 24.73
N VAL A 398 9.49 24.15 23.85
CA VAL A 398 9.74 25.55 24.15
C VAL A 398 8.49 26.28 23.68
N THR A 399 7.60 26.66 24.60
CA THR A 399 6.60 27.68 24.28
C THR A 399 7.33 29.01 24.16
N ALA A 400 7.86 29.30 22.97
CA ALA A 400 8.53 30.54 22.68
C ALA A 400 7.49 31.62 22.36
N GLN A 401 7.21 32.49 23.31
CA GLN A 401 6.50 33.73 22.98
C GLN A 401 7.53 34.76 22.54
N ILE A 402 7.51 35.09 21.25
CA ILE A 402 8.42 36.06 20.65
C ILE A 402 7.67 37.37 20.52
N GLY A 403 7.97 38.30 21.42
CA GLY A 403 7.51 39.68 21.33
C GLY A 403 8.37 40.44 20.33
N MET A 404 7.76 40.88 19.22
CA MET A 404 8.41 41.78 18.25
C MET A 404 7.54 43.01 18.00
N PRO A 405 8.13 44.21 17.83
CA PRO A 405 7.42 45.39 17.35
C PRO A 405 6.74 45.14 16.00
N ARG A 406 5.49 45.59 15.84
CA ARG A 406 4.80 45.54 14.54
C ARG A 406 5.36 46.54 13.53
N GLN A 407 6.05 47.56 14.00
CA GLN A 407 6.78 48.54 13.19
C GLN A 407 8.28 48.34 13.38
N LEU A 408 8.97 48.10 12.28
CA LEU A 408 10.41 47.92 12.20
C LEU A 408 10.98 49.05 11.33
N HIS A 409 12.25 49.38 11.52
CA HIS A 409 12.95 50.39 10.73
C HIS A 409 14.10 49.71 10.00
N ARG A 410 14.15 49.88 8.67
CA ARG A 410 15.18 49.24 7.84
C ARG A 410 16.59 49.57 8.35
N SER A 411 17.47 48.59 8.36
CA SER A 411 18.87 48.74 8.81
C SER A 411 19.05 49.18 10.27
N GLU A 412 17.98 49.13 11.08
CA GLU A 412 18.05 49.37 12.51
C GLU A 412 17.74 48.10 13.31
N ALA A 413 18.43 47.96 14.44
CA ALA A 413 18.18 46.90 15.39
C ALA A 413 16.87 47.12 16.14
N SER A 414 15.98 46.13 16.09
CA SER A 414 14.80 46.03 16.95
C SER A 414 15.01 44.92 17.98
N LEU A 415 14.50 45.11 19.19
CA LEU A 415 14.60 44.13 20.26
C LEU A 415 13.51 43.06 20.08
N LEU A 416 13.89 41.79 19.96
CA LEU A 416 12.97 40.69 20.22
C LEU A 416 13.10 40.23 21.66
N VAL A 417 11.94 39.92 22.25
CA VAL A 417 11.84 39.28 23.56
C VAL A 417 11.43 37.83 23.32
N VAL A 418 12.29 36.87 23.67
CA VAL A 418 12.00 35.44 23.53
C VAL A 418 11.81 34.86 24.93
N ASN A 419 10.57 34.62 25.33
CA ASN A 419 10.27 33.92 26.59
C ASN A 419 10.29 32.42 26.36
N TYR A 420 10.95 31.66 27.22
CA TYR A 420 10.99 30.19 27.16
C TYR A 420 10.65 29.56 28.52
N ALA A 421 9.97 28.42 28.48
CA ALA A 421 9.73 27.57 29.64
C ALA A 421 10.74 26.42 29.69
N ALA A 422 11.13 26.04 30.91
CA ALA A 422 12.01 24.93 31.23
C ALA A 422 11.44 23.62 30.69
N ILE A 423 12.34 22.79 30.16
CA ILE A 423 12.03 21.40 29.78
C ILE A 423 12.85 20.48 30.68
N ALA A 424 12.22 19.42 31.18
CA ALA A 424 12.89 18.40 31.98
C ALA A 424 13.89 17.62 31.10
N GLY A 425 15.16 17.58 31.54
CA GLY A 425 16.21 16.78 30.91
C GLY A 425 16.84 17.40 29.66
N ALA A 426 17.78 18.33 29.84
CA ALA A 426 18.79 18.66 28.85
C ALA A 426 19.99 19.35 29.52
N THR A 427 21.21 19.12 29.06
CA THR A 427 22.37 19.98 29.31
C THR A 427 22.20 21.33 28.60
N ASP A 428 22.93 22.36 29.00
CA ASP A 428 22.87 23.67 28.34
C ASP A 428 23.13 23.55 26.82
N ARG A 429 22.29 24.20 26.00
CA ARG A 429 22.41 24.15 24.52
C ARG A 429 22.30 25.52 23.88
N PRO A 430 23.13 25.82 22.86
CA PRO A 430 23.02 27.07 22.11
C PRO A 430 21.75 27.07 21.26
N LEU A 431 21.02 28.18 21.30
CA LEU A 431 19.84 28.44 20.50
C LEU A 431 20.13 29.54 19.48
N SER A 432 19.51 29.39 18.33
CA SER A 432 19.40 30.39 17.28
C SER A 432 17.93 30.60 16.92
N ILE A 433 17.61 31.77 16.38
CA ILE A 433 16.31 32.07 15.80
C ILE A 433 16.49 32.18 14.29
N GLY A 434 15.86 31.27 13.55
CA GLY A 434 15.72 31.36 12.10
C GLY A 434 14.55 32.28 11.76
N TRP A 435 14.70 33.12 10.74
CA TRP A 435 13.64 34.03 10.31
C TRP A 435 13.56 34.13 8.79
N ARG A 436 12.34 34.36 8.28
CA ARG A 436 12.01 34.54 6.87
C ARG A 436 11.01 35.67 6.70
N VAL A 437 11.30 36.58 5.79
CA VAL A 437 10.44 37.71 5.42
C VAL A 437 9.76 37.35 4.11
N ILE A 438 8.42 37.33 4.11
CA ILE A 438 7.63 36.85 2.98
C ILE A 438 6.76 37.99 2.47
N ASP A 439 6.82 38.26 1.16
CA ASP A 439 5.91 39.21 0.51
C ASP A 439 4.51 38.57 0.45
N PRO A 440 3.49 39.14 1.12
CA PRO A 440 2.16 38.55 1.18
C PRO A 440 1.45 38.50 -0.19
N ARG A 441 1.87 39.32 -1.17
CA ARG A 441 1.27 39.34 -2.51
C ARG A 441 1.77 38.21 -3.40
N THR A 442 3.04 37.83 -3.25
CA THR A 442 3.68 36.81 -4.10
C THR A 442 3.95 35.50 -3.37
N ASN A 443 3.82 35.50 -2.04
CA ASN A 443 4.19 34.41 -1.14
C ASN A 443 5.65 33.93 -1.30
N ARG A 444 6.52 34.79 -1.84
CA ARG A 444 7.96 34.53 -2.00
C ARG A 444 8.73 35.07 -0.80
N THR A 445 9.78 34.34 -0.42
CA THR A 445 10.74 34.81 0.60
C THR A 445 11.58 35.93 -0.02
N VAL A 446 11.56 37.09 0.61
CA VAL A 446 12.30 38.30 0.23
C VAL A 446 13.69 38.27 0.83
N GLU A 447 13.78 37.90 2.10
CA GLU A 447 15.03 37.77 2.84
C GLU A 447 14.87 36.72 3.94
N GLN A 448 15.97 36.08 4.33
CA GLN A 448 16.00 35.11 5.42
C GLN A 448 17.36 35.13 6.10
N GLY A 449 17.39 34.73 7.37
CA GLY A 449 18.61 34.67 8.14
C GLY A 449 18.45 33.86 9.42
N SER A 450 19.53 33.84 10.20
CA SER A 450 19.52 33.26 11.54
C SER A 450 20.35 34.13 12.48
N SER A 451 19.84 34.34 13.69
CA SER A 451 20.54 35.08 14.74
C SER A 451 20.75 34.19 15.96
N PRO A 452 21.95 34.18 16.57
CA PRO A 452 22.14 33.49 17.84
C PRO A 452 21.29 34.15 18.94
N VAL A 453 20.68 33.34 19.79
CA VAL A 453 19.80 33.79 20.88
C VAL A 453 20.53 33.75 22.22
N GLY A 454 21.13 32.60 22.55
CA GLY A 454 21.74 32.33 23.84
C GLY A 454 21.76 30.84 24.15
N ALA A 455 22.14 30.44 25.36
CA ALA A 455 22.11 29.03 25.77
C ALA A 455 20.89 28.75 26.67
N LEU A 456 20.01 27.83 26.27
CA LEU A 456 18.90 27.38 27.11
C LEU A 456 19.47 26.64 28.33
N LYS A 457 19.03 27.05 29.53
CA LYS A 457 19.46 26.43 30.78
C LYS A 457 18.55 25.28 31.17
N ALA A 458 19.16 24.15 31.50
CA ALA A 458 18.49 22.96 32.00
C ALA A 458 17.50 23.29 33.14
N GLY A 459 16.22 22.92 33.01
CA GLY A 459 15.26 23.02 34.11
C GLY A 459 14.88 24.44 34.57
N ALA A 460 15.27 25.49 33.84
CA ALA A 460 14.95 26.89 34.17
C ALA A 460 14.11 27.57 33.09
N ASN A 461 13.11 28.36 33.51
CA ASN A 461 12.42 29.30 32.61
C ASN A 461 13.31 30.52 32.43
N GLY A 462 13.17 31.24 31.31
CA GLY A 462 13.88 32.49 31.13
C GLY A 462 13.39 33.34 29.97
N THR A 463 14.06 34.48 29.81
CA THR A 463 13.80 35.43 28.73
C THR A 463 15.14 35.78 28.07
N PHE A 464 15.21 35.68 26.75
CA PHE A 464 16.33 36.20 25.97
C PHE A 464 15.93 37.51 25.28
N PHE A 465 16.88 38.44 25.23
CA PHE A 465 16.77 39.67 24.48
C PHE A 465 17.69 39.57 23.26
N VAL A 466 17.09 39.55 22.08
CA VAL A 466 17.80 39.30 20.83
C VAL A 466 17.69 40.54 19.94
N SER A 467 18.78 40.93 19.31
CA SER A 467 18.78 42.01 18.33
C SER A 467 18.35 41.48 16.96
N PHE A 468 17.30 42.05 16.39
CA PHE A 468 16.86 41.81 15.02
C PHE A 468 17.25 42.98 14.14
N LEU A 469 18.08 42.76 13.13
CA LEU A 469 18.29 43.76 12.09
C LEU A 469 17.19 43.62 11.04
N ALA A 470 16.36 44.65 10.88
CA ALA A 470 15.32 44.60 9.87
C ALA A 470 15.92 44.63 8.44
N PRO A 471 15.42 43.78 7.53
CA PRO A 471 15.73 43.81 6.11
C PRO A 471 15.71 45.21 5.50
N ASN A 472 16.54 45.43 4.49
CA ASN A 472 16.54 46.69 3.72
C ASN A 472 15.42 46.72 2.66
N VAL A 473 14.18 46.50 3.10
CA VAL A 473 12.96 46.58 2.26
C VAL A 473 11.90 47.43 2.94
N LEU A 474 10.96 47.97 2.18
CA LEU A 474 9.91 48.86 2.69
C LEU A 474 8.52 48.28 2.44
N GLY A 475 7.63 48.46 3.43
CA GLY A 475 6.23 48.06 3.33
C GLY A 475 5.83 46.94 4.28
N ILE A 476 4.70 46.30 3.98
CA ILE A 476 4.07 45.31 4.85
C ILE A 476 4.48 43.90 4.42
N TYR A 477 5.02 43.13 5.37
CA TYR A 477 5.51 41.77 5.14
C TYR A 477 4.98 40.80 6.19
N ARG A 478 4.95 39.51 5.83
CA ARG A 478 4.76 38.42 6.81
C ARG A 478 6.14 37.96 7.26
N LEU A 479 6.46 38.18 8.52
CA LEU A 479 7.67 37.66 9.14
C LEU A 479 7.36 36.33 9.83
N THR A 480 8.07 35.28 9.44
CA THR A 480 7.99 33.94 10.05
C THR A 480 9.28 33.65 10.79
N TYR A 481 9.21 33.11 12.00
CA TYR A 481 10.38 32.78 12.80
C TYR A 481 10.22 31.43 13.52
N GLU A 482 11.35 30.76 13.74
CA GLU A 482 11.43 29.45 14.40
C GLU A 482 12.71 29.38 15.25
N LEU A 483 12.64 28.73 16.41
CA LEU A 483 13.83 28.44 17.21
C LEU A 483 14.54 27.22 16.65
N SER A 484 15.87 27.23 16.71
CA SER A 484 16.71 26.10 16.33
C SER A 484 17.88 25.89 17.28
N ASP A 485 18.32 24.63 17.39
CA ASP A 485 19.59 24.19 17.96
C ASP A 485 20.43 23.63 16.81
N GLY A 486 21.38 24.43 16.32
CA GLY A 486 22.08 24.15 15.07
C GLY A 486 21.11 24.06 13.88
N SER A 487 21.02 22.88 13.25
CA SER A 487 20.10 22.59 12.14
C SER A 487 18.75 22.00 12.59
N ALA A 488 18.59 21.70 13.88
CA ALA A 488 17.35 21.13 14.41
C ALA A 488 16.38 22.26 14.77
N VAL A 489 15.20 22.27 14.14
CA VAL A 489 14.11 23.20 14.50
C VAL A 489 13.44 22.71 15.78
N LEU A 490 13.31 23.60 16.75
CA LEU A 490 12.85 23.31 18.13
C LEU A 490 11.48 23.90 18.46
N SER A 491 10.90 24.70 17.56
CA SER A 491 9.56 25.26 17.75
C SER A 491 8.76 25.18 16.45
N GLU A 492 7.43 25.21 16.56
CA GLU A 492 6.61 25.56 15.42
C GLU A 492 6.98 26.96 14.90
N PRO A 493 6.92 27.19 13.57
CA PRO A 493 7.16 28.51 13.02
C PRO A 493 5.99 29.44 13.36
N VAL A 494 6.29 30.53 14.04
CA VAL A 494 5.29 31.56 14.36
C VAL A 494 5.38 32.66 13.31
N SER A 495 4.22 33.13 12.86
CA SER A 495 4.12 34.17 11.84
C SER A 495 3.44 35.41 12.39
N THR A 496 3.95 36.59 12.03
CA THR A 496 3.33 37.88 12.35
C THR A 496 3.45 38.83 11.17
N THR A 497 2.52 39.79 11.07
CA THR A 497 2.58 40.87 10.09
C THR A 497 3.40 42.02 10.67
N VAL A 498 4.40 42.48 9.90
CA VAL A 498 5.25 43.62 10.25
C VAL A 498 5.22 44.67 9.15
N GLU A 499 5.33 45.93 9.53
CA GLU A 499 5.56 47.06 8.64
C GLU A 499 7.01 47.52 8.79
N ILE A 500 7.77 47.52 7.69
CA ILE A 500 9.15 48.00 7.67
C ILE A 500 9.16 49.41 7.06
N GLN A 501 9.52 50.39 7.87
CA GLN A 501 9.58 51.81 7.54
C GLN A 501 11.03 52.27 7.29
N GLY A 502 11.18 53.53 6.87
CA GLY A 502 12.49 54.19 6.81
C GLY A 502 13.15 54.31 8.20
N PRO A 503 14.38 54.83 8.29
CA PRO A 503 15.07 55.04 9.57
C PRO A 503 14.21 55.87 10.54
N ARG A 504 14.36 55.65 11.84
CA ARG A 504 13.72 56.48 12.87
C ARG A 504 14.22 57.91 12.72
N THR A 505 13.29 58.86 12.83
CA THR A 505 13.62 60.28 13.00
C THR A 505 13.43 60.61 14.47
N TYR A 506 14.51 60.88 15.21
CA TYR A 506 14.39 61.37 16.58
C TYR A 506 14.18 62.90 16.57
N PRO A 507 13.44 63.47 17.54
CA PRO A 507 13.21 64.92 17.63
C PRO A 507 14.49 65.76 17.69
N ASP A 508 15.63 65.14 17.99
CA ASP A 508 16.92 65.78 18.21
C ASP A 508 17.85 65.70 16.98
N ASP A 509 17.39 65.10 15.86
CA ASP A 509 18.19 64.87 14.64
C ASP A 509 18.25 66.10 13.69
N GLU A 510 18.18 67.32 14.22
CA GLU A 510 18.68 68.51 13.51
C GLU A 510 20.16 68.74 13.85
N GLY A 511 21.05 68.08 13.10
CA GLY A 511 22.44 68.54 12.93
C GLY A 511 23.55 67.52 13.23
N ASP A 512 24.27 67.14 12.17
CA ASP A 512 25.67 66.69 12.12
C ASP A 512 26.23 65.95 13.34
N ARG A 513 25.85 64.67 13.49
CA ARG A 513 26.70 63.69 14.21
C ARG A 513 26.95 62.46 13.35
N PRO A 514 28.19 61.93 13.36
CA PRO A 514 28.52 60.77 12.54
C PRO A 514 27.77 59.52 13.03
N ILE A 515 27.32 58.72 12.06
CA ILE A 515 26.68 57.42 12.22
C ILE A 515 27.56 56.55 13.15
N PRO A 516 27.01 55.90 14.19
CA PRO A 516 27.78 54.98 15.02
C PRO A 516 28.30 53.82 14.17
N THR A 517 29.63 53.71 14.05
CA THR A 517 30.28 52.56 13.43
C THR A 517 30.18 51.32 14.32
N SER A 518 30.12 50.17 13.65
CA SER A 518 30.04 48.83 14.21
C SER A 518 31.25 48.49 15.10
N GLN A 519 31.16 48.72 16.40
CA GLN A 519 32.01 48.03 17.38
C GLN A 519 31.16 47.54 18.55
N SER A 520 30.97 46.22 18.59
CA SER A 520 30.42 45.51 19.73
C SER A 520 31.42 45.51 20.89
N HIS A 521 31.21 46.37 21.87
CA HIS A 521 31.84 46.23 23.18
C HIS A 521 30.88 45.50 24.12
N THR A 522 31.27 44.31 24.57
CA THR A 522 30.67 43.66 25.74
C THR A 522 31.13 44.39 26.98
N THR A 523 30.30 45.25 27.53
CA THR A 523 30.52 45.86 28.85
C THR A 523 29.77 45.03 29.90
N PRO A 524 30.44 44.42 30.89
CA PRO A 524 29.74 43.82 32.01
C PRO A 524 29.13 44.94 32.86
N THR A 525 27.82 44.87 33.09
CA THR A 525 27.12 45.79 34.00
C THR A 525 27.59 45.54 35.45
N PRO A 526 27.91 46.57 36.24
CA PRO A 526 28.20 46.40 37.67
C PRO A 526 26.96 45.94 38.41
N SER A 527 27.12 45.00 39.34
CA SER A 527 26.07 44.55 40.25
C SER A 527 25.41 45.73 40.97
N PRO A 528 24.07 45.79 41.10
CA PRO A 528 23.43 46.87 41.84
C PRO A 528 23.78 46.76 43.33
N ARG A 529 24.45 47.79 43.86
CA ARG A 529 24.55 48.04 45.30
C ARG A 529 23.18 48.54 45.79
N PHE A 530 22.29 47.62 46.12
CA PHE A 530 21.16 47.89 47.00
C PHE A 530 20.96 46.68 47.91
N GLU A 531 21.26 46.86 49.20
CA GLU A 531 20.79 45.95 50.25
C GLU A 531 19.30 46.21 50.46
N PHE A 532 18.48 45.16 50.31
CA PHE A 532 17.07 45.21 50.70
C PHE A 532 17.00 45.20 52.24
N PRO A 533 16.21 46.09 52.89
CA PRO A 533 15.99 46.00 54.32
C PRO A 533 15.25 44.71 54.66
N THR A 534 15.79 43.96 55.62
CA THR A 534 15.18 42.73 56.14
C THR A 534 13.92 43.09 56.93
N ILE A 535 12.74 42.86 56.34
CA ILE A 535 11.47 42.97 57.07
C ILE A 535 11.34 41.72 57.95
N THR A 536 11.49 41.90 59.26
CA THR A 536 11.18 40.87 60.25
C THR A 536 9.69 40.92 60.55
N ILE A 537 8.92 39.94 60.05
CA ILE A 537 7.49 39.81 60.36
C ILE A 537 7.35 39.13 61.73
N PRO A 538 6.73 39.77 62.75
CA PRO A 538 6.44 39.10 64.01
C PRO A 538 5.32 38.08 63.82
N LYS A 539 5.53 36.84 64.28
CA LYS A 539 4.50 35.79 64.35
C LYS A 539 3.31 36.26 65.22
N PRO A 540 2.07 36.30 64.70
CA PRO A 540 0.89 36.39 65.55
C PRO A 540 0.49 34.99 66.01
N SER A 541 0.64 34.74 67.31
CA SER A 541 0.00 33.62 68.01
C SER A 541 -1.44 34.00 68.38
N LEU A 542 -2.42 33.43 67.70
CA LEU A 542 -3.80 33.38 68.20
C LEU A 542 -4.38 31.97 68.00
N PRO A 543 -4.94 31.35 69.05
CA PRO A 543 -5.47 29.99 69.00
C PRO A 543 -6.87 30.00 68.41
N ILE A 544 -7.10 29.20 67.36
CA ILE A 544 -8.45 28.92 66.85
C ILE A 544 -8.82 27.49 67.24
N THR A 545 -9.66 27.38 68.26
CA THR A 545 -10.40 26.16 68.62
C THR A 545 -11.52 25.91 67.60
N LEU A 546 -11.41 24.81 66.86
CA LEU A 546 -12.45 24.27 65.96
C LEU A 546 -13.37 23.33 66.73
N PRO A 547 -14.71 23.50 66.71
CA PRO A 547 -15.64 22.43 67.00
C PRO A 547 -16.07 21.71 65.71
N LEU A 548 -15.90 20.39 65.75
CA LEU A 548 -16.31 19.40 64.76
C LEU A 548 -17.84 19.34 64.54
N ARG A 549 -18.26 19.24 63.27
CA ARG A 549 -19.40 18.45 62.71
C ARG A 549 -19.58 18.89 61.25
N GLY A 550 -19.57 18.06 60.21
CA GLY A 550 -19.47 16.62 60.07
C GLY A 550 -19.61 16.23 58.59
N LYS A 551 -19.38 14.94 58.32
CA LYS A 551 -19.71 14.15 57.11
C LYS A 551 -18.89 14.39 55.83
N SER A 552 -17.98 13.45 55.61
CA SER A 552 -17.38 13.07 54.32
C SER A 552 -18.47 12.57 53.33
N PRO A 553 -18.40 12.91 52.04
CA PRO A 553 -19.13 12.20 51.00
C PRO A 553 -18.28 11.04 50.46
N SER A 554 -18.86 9.83 50.49
CA SER A 554 -18.42 8.67 49.70
C SER A 554 -19.39 8.45 48.52
N PRO A 555 -18.98 7.68 47.50
CA PRO A 555 -19.27 7.95 46.08
C PRO A 555 -20.63 7.40 45.61
N SER A 556 -21.17 8.00 44.54
CA SER A 556 -22.32 7.44 43.82
C SER A 556 -21.87 6.51 42.69
N PRO A 557 -22.45 5.31 42.55
CA PRO A 557 -22.27 4.45 41.39
C PRO A 557 -23.21 4.90 40.26
N ALA A 558 -22.75 4.71 39.02
CA ALA A 558 -23.52 4.90 37.81
C ALA A 558 -24.57 3.79 37.61
N PRO A 559 -25.67 4.08 36.91
CA PRO A 559 -26.22 3.21 35.88
C PRO A 559 -25.63 3.50 34.50
#